data_AF-A0A447N9F5-F1
#
_entry.id   AF-A0A447N9F5-F1
#
_cell.length_a   1.000
_cell.length_b   1.000
_cell.length_c   1.000
_cell.angle_alpha   90.00
_cell.angle_beta   90.00
_cell.angle_gamma   90.00
#
_symmetry.space_group_name_H-M   'P 1'
#
loop_
_entity.id
_entity.type
_entity.pdbx_description
1 polymer ?
#
loop_
_entity_poly.entity_id
_entity_poly.type
_entity_poly.pdbx_seq_one_letter_code
_entity_poly.pdbx_strand_id
1 'polypeptide(L)'
;MLIRLKNQDDLPAYSYTPPYTDGAKLVEPEWFKWSQQKRNEEAKKLLAEAGFTADKPLTFDLLYNTSDLHKKLAIAVASIWKKNLGVNVNLENQEWKTFLDTRHQGTFDVARAGWWRRL
;
A
#
# COMPACT_ATOMS: atom_id res chain seq x y z
N MET A 1 6.09 5.29 -9.41
CA MET A 1 5.43 4.35 -10.33
C MET A 1 3.91 4.45 -10.23
N LEU A 2 3.30 4.34 -9.04
CA LEU A 2 1.85 4.54 -8.86
C LEU A 2 1.36 5.96 -9.20
N ILE A 3 2.16 6.99 -8.89
CA ILE A 3 1.80 8.40 -9.20
C ILE A 3 1.73 8.65 -10.70
N ARG A 4 2.60 8.03 -11.50
CA ARG A 4 2.53 8.13 -12.97
C ARG A 4 1.31 7.41 -13.54
N LEU A 5 0.76 6.42 -12.82
CA LEU A 5 -0.47 5.71 -13.20
C LEU A 5 -1.73 6.48 -12.83
N LYS A 6 -1.75 7.14 -11.65
CA LYS A 6 -2.89 7.99 -11.24
C LYS A 6 -2.88 9.33 -11.98
N ASN A 7 -1.70 9.95 -12.14
CA ASN A 7 -1.45 11.19 -12.88
C ASN A 7 -2.51 12.30 -12.64
N GLN A 8 -2.83 12.55 -11.37
CA GLN A 8 -3.81 13.54 -10.92
C GLN A 8 -3.22 14.42 -9.79
N ASP A 9 -1.98 14.86 -9.94
CA ASP A 9 -1.28 15.81 -9.06
C ASP A 9 -1.15 15.41 -7.58
N ASP A 10 -1.37 14.14 -7.21
CA ASP A 10 -1.09 13.70 -5.84
C ASP A 10 0.41 13.70 -5.55
N LEU A 11 0.75 14.15 -4.35
CA LEU A 11 2.10 14.11 -3.84
C LEU A 11 2.42 12.71 -3.27
N PRO A 12 3.61 12.13 -3.56
CA PRO A 12 4.05 10.92 -2.88
C PRO A 12 4.11 11.15 -1.36
N ALA A 13 3.44 10.28 -0.61
CA ALA A 13 3.40 10.37 0.84
C ALA A 13 4.49 9.51 1.52
N TYR A 14 5.01 10.02 2.63
CA TYR A 14 5.93 9.30 3.54
C TYR A 14 5.43 9.26 4.98
N SER A 15 4.28 9.89 5.26
CA SER A 15 3.67 10.02 6.59
C SER A 15 2.16 9.85 6.48
N TYR A 16 1.53 9.56 7.62
CA TYR A 16 0.07 9.50 7.73
C TYR A 16 -0.57 10.89 7.73
N THR A 17 -0.08 11.78 8.59
CA THR A 17 -0.47 13.20 8.61
C THR A 17 0.09 13.88 7.36
N PRO A 18 -0.73 14.58 6.55
CA PRO A 18 -0.21 15.36 5.44
C PRO A 18 0.73 16.47 5.93
N PRO A 19 1.87 16.73 5.26
CA PRO A 19 2.88 17.70 5.71
C PRO A 19 2.38 19.16 5.70
N TYR A 20 1.30 19.44 4.98
CA TYR A 20 0.63 20.75 4.94
C TYR A 20 -0.46 20.92 6.02
N THR A 21 -0.61 19.97 6.93
CA THR A 21 -1.55 20.08 8.06
C THR A 21 -1.05 21.13 9.04
N ASP A 22 -1.93 22.00 9.52
CA ASP A 22 -1.58 23.01 10.51
C ASP A 22 -0.91 22.38 11.75
N GLY A 23 0.18 22.99 12.21
CA GLY A 23 1.01 22.50 13.30
C GLY A 23 1.89 21.28 12.99
N ALA A 24 1.80 20.67 11.80
CA ALA A 24 2.63 19.50 11.46
C ALA A 24 4.08 19.90 11.19
N LYS A 25 5.01 19.30 11.93
CA LYS A 25 6.47 19.39 11.70
C LYS A 25 7.03 18.00 11.48
N LEU A 26 6.87 17.50 10.26
CA LEU A 26 7.23 16.13 9.92
C LEU A 26 8.68 16.07 9.44
N VAL A 27 9.38 15.01 9.84
CA VAL A 27 10.71 14.70 9.35
C VAL A 27 10.58 13.62 8.28
N GLU A 28 11.09 13.92 7.09
CA GLU A 28 11.14 12.96 6.00
C GLU A 28 12.09 11.81 6.35
N PRO A 29 11.63 10.55 6.33
CA PRO A 29 12.46 9.42 6.71
C PRO A 29 13.47 9.08 5.61
N GLU A 30 14.63 8.58 6.01
CA GLU A 30 15.74 8.30 5.09
C GLU A 30 15.38 7.35 3.93
N TRP A 31 14.54 6.35 4.19
CA TRP A 31 14.12 5.38 3.16
C TRP A 31 13.37 6.05 1.98
N PHE A 32 12.74 7.20 2.22
CA PHE A 32 12.00 7.92 1.18
C PHE A 32 12.95 8.64 0.21
N LYS A 33 14.14 9.04 0.70
CA LYS A 33 15.22 9.65 -0.11
C LYS A 33 16.01 8.63 -0.93
N TRP A 34 15.94 7.34 -0.59
CA TRP A 34 16.66 6.29 -1.32
C TRP A 34 16.16 6.11 -2.76
N SER A 35 16.99 5.49 -3.60
CA SER A 35 16.53 4.98 -4.89
C SER A 35 15.50 3.86 -4.70
N GLN A 36 14.62 3.67 -5.68
CA GLN A 36 13.65 2.57 -5.62
C GLN A 36 14.34 1.21 -5.60
N GLN A 37 15.49 1.06 -6.27
CA GLN A 37 16.27 -0.17 -6.25
C GLN A 37 16.72 -0.50 -4.83
N LYS A 38 17.32 0.45 -4.10
CA LYS A 38 17.76 0.25 -2.72
C LYS A 38 16.60 -0.12 -1.80
N ARG A 39 15.43 0.51 -1.97
CA ARG A 39 14.21 0.12 -1.23
C ARG A 39 13.77 -1.31 -1.53
N ASN A 40 13.85 -1.75 -2.78
CA ASN A 40 13.48 -3.11 -3.17
C ASN A 40 14.46 -4.14 -2.60
N GLU A 41 15.76 -3.85 -2.60
CA GLU A 41 16.80 -4.72 -2.02
C GLU A 41 16.57 -4.90 -0.51
N GLU A 42 16.36 -3.80 0.23
CA GLU A 42 16.12 -3.87 1.67
C GLU A 42 14.80 -4.60 2.00
N ALA A 43 13.74 -4.35 1.22
CA ALA A 43 12.46 -5.03 1.43
C ALA A 43 12.55 -6.55 1.18
N LYS A 44 13.31 -7.00 0.17
CA LYS A 44 13.55 -8.44 -0.07
C LYS A 44 14.33 -9.08 1.07
N LYS A 45 15.34 -8.38 1.60
CA LYS A 45 16.12 -8.84 2.75
C LYS A 45 15.21 -9.06 3.96
N LEU A 46 14.37 -8.08 4.30
CA LEU A 46 13.43 -8.18 5.42
C LEU A 46 12.41 -9.32 5.24
N LEU A 47 11.92 -9.56 4.01
CA LEU A 47 11.03 -10.70 3.74
C LEU A 47 11.74 -12.04 3.94
N ALA A 48 13.00 -12.16 3.52
CA ALA A 48 13.80 -13.37 3.72
C ALA A 48 14.09 -13.61 5.21
N GLU A 49 14.41 -12.57 5.98
CA GLU A 49 14.59 -12.64 7.44
C GLU A 49 13.30 -13.09 8.16
N ALA A 50 12.13 -12.70 7.63
CA ALA A 50 10.83 -13.17 8.10
C ALA A 50 10.46 -14.59 7.64
N GLY A 51 11.33 -15.27 6.87
CA GLY A 51 11.14 -16.64 6.42
C GLY A 51 10.34 -16.81 5.12
N PHE A 52 10.15 -15.73 4.35
CA PHE A 52 9.54 -15.79 3.02
C PHE A 52 10.62 -15.88 1.94
N THR A 53 10.57 -16.95 1.16
CA THR A 53 11.53 -17.25 0.09
C THR A 53 10.81 -17.33 -1.26
N ALA A 54 11.56 -17.54 -2.35
CA ALA A 54 10.94 -17.77 -3.66
C ALA A 54 10.06 -19.04 -3.68
N ASP A 55 10.45 -20.07 -2.92
CA ASP A 55 9.70 -21.34 -2.82
C ASP A 55 8.51 -21.24 -1.86
N LYS A 56 8.60 -20.34 -0.88
CA LYS A 56 7.52 -20.03 0.07
C LYS A 56 7.21 -18.52 0.04
N PRO A 57 6.60 -18.02 -1.05
CA PRO A 57 6.32 -16.59 -1.19
C PRO A 57 5.22 -16.16 -0.23
N LEU A 58 5.35 -14.95 0.32
CA LEU A 58 4.26 -14.31 1.06
C LEU A 58 3.03 -14.19 0.14
N THR A 59 1.89 -14.68 0.61
CA THR A 59 0.59 -14.63 -0.08
C THR A 59 -0.42 -14.03 0.89
N PHE A 60 -1.20 -13.05 0.44
CA PHE A 60 -2.22 -12.37 1.25
C PHE A 60 -3.29 -11.70 0.38
N ASP A 61 -4.39 -11.32 1.02
CA ASP A 61 -5.51 -10.66 0.37
C ASP A 61 -5.42 -9.13 0.49
N LEU A 62 -5.62 -8.42 -0.64
CA LEU A 62 -5.73 -6.97 -0.71
C LEU A 62 -7.20 -6.58 -0.91
N LEU A 63 -7.83 -6.21 0.19
CA LEU A 63 -9.20 -5.74 0.25
C LEU A 63 -9.32 -4.28 -0.20
N TYR A 64 -10.29 -3.98 -1.06
CA TYR A 64 -10.66 -2.62 -1.42
C TYR A 64 -12.19 -2.45 -1.55
N ASN A 65 -12.68 -1.23 -1.33
CA ASN A 65 -14.09 -0.94 -1.58
C ASN A 65 -14.36 -0.81 -3.09
N THR A 66 -15.49 -1.35 -3.57
CA THR A 66 -15.85 -1.37 -5.00
C THR A 66 -15.76 0.01 -5.65
N SER A 67 -14.81 0.16 -6.57
CA SER A 67 -14.54 1.39 -7.33
C SER A 67 -13.57 1.06 -8.47
N ASP A 68 -13.81 1.58 -9.69
CA ASP A 68 -12.91 1.38 -10.83
C ASP A 68 -11.52 1.95 -10.57
N LEU A 69 -11.45 3.10 -9.88
CA LEU A 69 -10.17 3.71 -9.50
C LEU A 69 -9.41 2.81 -8.53
N HIS A 70 -10.07 2.31 -7.49
CA HIS A 70 -9.42 1.47 -6.50
C HIS A 70 -9.00 0.12 -7.08
N LYS A 71 -9.81 -0.47 -7.97
CA LYS A 71 -9.45 -1.68 -8.71
C LYS A 71 -8.19 -1.47 -9.55
N LYS A 72 -8.11 -0.40 -10.34
CA LYS A 72 -6.91 -0.07 -11.14
C LYS A 72 -5.66 0.11 -10.27
N LEU A 73 -5.80 0.82 -9.15
CA LEU A 73 -4.69 1.02 -8.21
C LEU A 73 -4.28 -0.29 -7.52
N ALA A 74 -5.23 -1.12 -7.10
CA ALA A 74 -4.96 -2.41 -6.47
C ALA A 74 -4.23 -3.37 -7.41
N ILE A 75 -4.64 -3.46 -8.69
CA ILE A 75 -3.94 -4.23 -9.73
C ILE A 75 -2.50 -3.72 -9.91
N ALA A 76 -2.31 -2.40 -9.98
CA ALA A 76 -0.99 -1.82 -10.12
C ALA A 76 -0.09 -2.12 -8.90
N VAL A 77 -0.62 -1.98 -7.68
CA VAL A 77 0.09 -2.32 -6.44
C VAL A 77 0.47 -3.80 -6.40
N ALA A 78 -0.47 -4.69 -6.69
CA ALA A 78 -0.22 -6.14 -6.74
C ALA A 78 0.87 -6.48 -7.77
N SER A 79 0.81 -5.88 -8.96
CA SER A 79 1.84 -6.06 -10.00
C SER A 79 3.22 -5.54 -9.56
N ILE A 80 3.27 -4.36 -8.92
CA ILE A 80 4.52 -3.77 -8.42
C ILE A 80 5.12 -4.64 -7.33
N TRP A 81 4.32 -5.11 -6.37
CA TRP A 81 4.79 -5.97 -5.29
C TRP A 81 5.22 -7.34 -5.82
N LYS A 82 4.50 -7.94 -6.77
CA LYS A 82 4.92 -9.19 -7.42
C LYS A 82 6.26 -9.01 -8.13
N LYS A 83 6.42 -7.95 -8.94
CA LYS A 83 7.65 -7.68 -9.68
C LYS A 83 8.84 -7.38 -8.75
N ASN A 84 8.62 -6.56 -7.72
CA ASN A 84 9.71 -6.06 -6.90
C ASN A 84 10.07 -6.99 -5.75
N LEU A 85 9.10 -7.76 -5.21
CA LEU A 85 9.25 -8.53 -3.97
C LEU A 85 8.89 -10.01 -4.14
N GLY A 86 8.25 -10.43 -5.24
CA GLY A 86 7.87 -11.83 -5.47
C GLY A 86 6.58 -12.28 -4.79
N VAL A 87 5.96 -11.42 -3.97
CA VAL A 87 4.74 -11.73 -3.19
C VAL A 87 3.52 -11.99 -4.09
N ASN A 88 2.61 -12.83 -3.64
CA ASN A 88 1.33 -13.07 -4.28
C ASN A 88 0.24 -12.26 -3.56
N VAL A 89 -0.62 -11.61 -4.33
CA VAL A 89 -1.68 -10.76 -3.79
C VAL A 89 -2.98 -11.16 -4.46
N ASN A 90 -3.96 -11.60 -3.67
CA ASN A 90 -5.32 -11.80 -4.18
C ASN A 90 -6.10 -10.51 -4.01
N LEU A 91 -6.89 -10.13 -5.01
CA LEU A 91 -7.66 -8.89 -4.97
C LEU A 91 -9.10 -9.19 -4.57
N GLU A 92 -9.57 -8.54 -3.51
CA GLU A 92 -10.93 -8.71 -3.01
C GLU A 92 -11.66 -7.36 -2.97
N ASN A 93 -12.90 -7.34 -3.43
CA ASN A 93 -13.73 -6.14 -3.36
C ASN A 93 -15.01 -6.35 -2.58
N GLN A 94 -15.40 -5.34 -1.81
CA GLN A 94 -16.64 -5.32 -1.04
C GLN A 94 -17.38 -3.99 -1.26
N GLU A 95 -18.70 -4.00 -1.10
CA GLU A 95 -19.50 -2.77 -0.99
C GLU A 95 -19.00 -1.93 0.21
N TRP A 96 -19.15 -0.61 0.15
CA TRP A 96 -18.57 0.32 1.12
C TRP A 96 -18.90 -0.01 2.58
N LYS A 97 -20.17 -0.33 2.91
CA LYS A 97 -20.54 -0.63 4.30
C LYS A 97 -19.89 -1.92 4.78
N THR A 98 -20.00 -2.99 4.01
CA THR A 98 -19.34 -4.28 4.31
C THR A 98 -17.83 -4.11 4.43
N PHE A 99 -17.21 -3.32 3.55
CA PHE A 99 -15.78 -3.01 3.60
C PHE A 99 -15.37 -2.33 4.91
N LEU A 100 -16.16 -1.35 5.39
CA LEU A 100 -15.91 -0.72 6.68
C LEU A 100 -16.08 -1.72 7.84
N ASP A 101 -17.13 -2.53 7.80
CA ASP A 101 -17.41 -3.54 8.83
C ASP A 101 -16.30 -4.59 8.92
N THR A 102 -15.86 -5.14 7.78
CA THR A 102 -14.71 -6.06 7.67
C THR A 102 -13.45 -5.44 8.28
N ARG A 103 -13.18 -4.16 7.97
CA ARG A 103 -12.03 -3.44 8.56
C ARG A 103 -12.14 -3.23 10.06
N HIS A 104 -13.34 -2.96 10.57
CA HIS A 104 -13.58 -2.82 12.01
C HIS A 104 -13.47 -4.15 12.75
N GLN A 105 -13.88 -5.26 12.11
CA GLN A 105 -13.79 -6.61 12.67
C GLN A 105 -12.38 -7.19 12.60
N GLY A 106 -11.49 -6.64 11.77
CA GLY A 106 -10.13 -7.14 11.59
C GLY A 106 -10.04 -8.40 10.72
N THR A 107 -11.09 -8.70 9.94
CA THR A 107 -11.18 -9.90 9.10
C THR A 107 -10.60 -9.65 7.70
N PHE A 108 -9.36 -9.17 7.63
CA PHE A 108 -8.63 -8.88 6.40
C PHE A 108 -7.11 -8.96 6.63
N ASP A 109 -6.33 -9.21 5.58
CA ASP A 109 -4.86 -9.13 5.67
C ASP A 109 -4.37 -7.69 5.46
N VAL A 110 -4.66 -7.11 4.28
CA VAL A 110 -4.32 -5.73 3.93
C VAL A 110 -5.53 -5.06 3.29
N ALA A 111 -5.84 -3.83 3.70
CA ALA A 111 -6.94 -3.06 3.14
C ALA A 111 -6.49 -1.71 2.57
N ARG A 112 -6.97 -1.36 1.37
CA ARG A 112 -6.84 0.00 0.82
C ARG A 112 -7.53 0.97 1.75
N ALA A 113 -6.90 2.09 2.09
CA ALA A 113 -7.51 3.10 2.96
C ALA A 113 -7.30 4.53 2.44
N GLY A 114 -8.13 5.43 2.95
CA GLY A 114 -7.98 6.87 2.85
C GLY A 114 -8.63 7.49 4.07
N TRP A 115 -7.98 8.48 4.68
CA TRP A 115 -8.49 9.19 5.84
C TRP A 115 -8.50 10.68 5.56
N TRP A 116 -9.65 11.31 5.81
CA TRP A 116 -9.79 12.76 5.82
C TRP A 116 -10.30 13.17 7.19
N ARG A 117 -9.83 14.31 7.68
CA ARG A 117 -10.42 14.93 8.85
C ARG A 117 -11.80 15.45 8.45
N ARG A 118 -12.86 15.01 9.14
CA ARG A 118 -14.09 15.80 9.19
C ARG A 118 -13.82 17.03 10.04
N LEU A 119 -13.94 18.21 9.44
CA LEU A 119 -14.05 19.46 10.19
C LEU A 119 -15.42 19.52 10.86
#